data_AF-V5TVB9-F1
#
_entry.id   AF-V5TVB9-F1
#
_cell.length_a   1.000
_cell.length_b   1.000
_cell.length_c   1.000
_cell.angle_alpha   90.00
_cell.angle_beta   90.00
_cell.angle_gamma   90.00
#
_symmetry.space_group_name_H-M   'P 1'
#
loop_
_entity.id
_entity.type
_entity.pdbx_description
1 polymer ?
#
loop_
_entity_poly.entity_id
_entity_poly.type
_entity_poly.pdbx_seq_one_letter_code
_entity_poly.pdbx_strand_id
1 'polypeptide(L)'
;MSTTQWRQLSNCLEKDAYNINLVARHLRQLADYDKFTQTLKKEDIRIVGTRYNRGVVPTLDEIKRNTRYGDFILKNWQRFHWLIWD
;
A
#
# COMPACT_ATOMS: atom_id res chain seq x y z
N MET A 1 -3.36 -24.59 4.23
CA MET A 1 -3.75 -24.41 2.81
C MET A 1 -3.15 -25.51 1.98
N SER A 2 -3.90 -26.06 1.03
CA SER A 2 -3.40 -27.03 0.06
C SER A 2 -2.64 -26.34 -1.09
N THR A 3 -1.83 -27.10 -1.84
CA THR A 3 -1.13 -26.61 -3.03
C THR A 3 -2.10 -26.06 -4.10
N THR A 4 -3.27 -26.68 -4.26
CA THR A 4 -4.34 -26.19 -5.14
C THR A 4 -4.86 -24.83 -4.71
N GLN A 5 -5.10 -24.63 -3.40
CA GLN A 5 -5.54 -23.34 -2.87
C GLN A 5 -4.50 -22.25 -3.08
N TRP A 6 -3.20 -22.57 -2.93
CA TRP A 6 -2.11 -21.63 -3.21
C TRP A 6 -2.05 -21.23 -4.68
N ARG A 7 -2.20 -22.19 -5.60
CA ARG A 7 -2.21 -21.91 -7.04
C ARG A 7 -3.40 -21.04 -7.44
N GLN A 8 -4.59 -21.34 -6.91
CA GLN A 8 -5.78 -20.53 -7.15
C GLN A 8 -5.58 -19.09 -6.64
N LEU A 9 -4.98 -18.92 -5.46
CA LEU A 9 -4.67 -17.60 -4.93
C LEU A 9 -3.68 -16.85 -5.83
N SER A 10 -2.58 -17.48 -6.28
CA SER A 10 -1.62 -16.86 -7.21
C SER A 10 -2.31 -16.37 -8.48
N ASN A 11 -3.11 -17.24 -9.11
CA ASN A 11 -3.84 -16.90 -10.33
C ASN A 11 -4.81 -15.72 -10.15
N CYS A 12 -5.37 -15.53 -8.96
CA CYS A 12 -6.19 -14.37 -8.64
C CYS A 12 -5.34 -13.11 -8.45
N LEU A 13 -4.19 -13.22 -7.77
CA LEU A 13 -3.29 -12.09 -7.52
C LEU A 13 -2.61 -11.56 -8.79
N GLU A 14 -2.45 -12.41 -9.81
CA GLU A 14 -1.92 -12.04 -11.13
C GLU A 14 -2.92 -11.24 -11.98
N LYS A 15 -4.19 -11.18 -11.59
CA LYS A 15 -5.21 -10.39 -12.28
C LYS A 15 -5.30 -8.99 -11.69
N ASP A 16 -5.01 -7.97 -12.50
CA ASP A 16 -4.93 -6.56 -12.06
C ASP A 16 -6.14 -6.10 -11.25
N ALA A 17 -7.36 -6.37 -11.69
CA ALA A 17 -8.57 -5.96 -10.97
C ALA A 17 -8.64 -6.52 -9.54
N TYR A 18 -8.25 -7.78 -9.35
CA TYR A 18 -8.21 -8.41 -8.02
C TYR A 18 -7.02 -7.89 -7.21
N ASN A 19 -5.86 -7.72 -7.83
CA ASN A 19 -4.66 -7.20 -7.19
C ASN A 19 -4.88 -5.79 -6.66
N ILE A 20 -5.35 -4.87 -7.52
CA ILE A 20 -5.61 -3.47 -7.17
C ILE A 20 -6.64 -3.37 -6.05
N ASN A 21 -7.72 -4.15 -6.09
CA ASN A 21 -8.73 -4.16 -5.03
C ASN A 21 -8.13 -4.62 -3.70
N LEU A 22 -7.35 -5.71 -3.71
CA LEU A 22 -6.71 -6.24 -2.52
C LEU A 22 -5.71 -5.23 -1.92
N VAL A 23 -4.87 -4.62 -2.77
CA VAL A 23 -3.89 -3.61 -2.36
C VAL A 23 -4.58 -2.39 -1.78
N ALA A 24 -5.67 -1.89 -2.38
CA ALA A 24 -6.43 -0.77 -1.85
C ALA A 24 -6.99 -1.06 -0.45
N ARG A 25 -7.56 -2.26 -0.25
CA ARG A 25 -8.05 -2.71 1.06
C ARG A 25 -6.91 -2.81 2.07
N HIS A 26 -5.77 -3.36 1.66
CA HIS A 26 -4.61 -3.49 2.55
C HIS A 26 -4.05 -2.13 2.97
N LEU A 27 -3.91 -1.18 2.04
CA LEU A 27 -3.49 0.19 2.34
C LEU A 27 -4.43 0.86 3.35
N ARG A 28 -5.76 0.66 3.23
CA ARG A 28 -6.72 1.18 4.21
C ARG A 28 -6.53 0.54 5.59
N GLN A 29 -6.34 -0.77 5.66
CA GLN A 29 -6.06 -1.46 6.93
C GLN A 29 -4.78 -0.95 7.61
N LEU A 30 -3.73 -0.67 6.84
CA LEU A 30 -2.50 -0.10 7.37
C LEU A 30 -2.70 1.33 7.89
N ALA A 31 -3.51 2.13 7.19
CA ALA A 31 -3.86 3.46 7.66
C ALA A 31 -4.71 3.43 8.95
N ASP A 32 -5.64 2.47 9.07
CA ASP A 32 -6.44 2.26 10.28
C ASP A 32 -5.58 1.76 11.45
N TYR A 33 -4.61 0.89 11.18
CA TYR A 33 -3.64 0.40 12.16
C TYR A 33 -2.85 1.56 12.79
N ASP A 34 -2.37 2.50 11.97
CA ASP A 34 -1.68 3.72 12.42
C ASP A 34 -2.65 4.83 12.92
N LYS A 35 -3.96 4.53 13.01
CA LYS A 35 -5.05 5.40 13.49
C LYS A 35 -5.22 6.69 12.68
N PHE A 36 -4.93 6.66 11.39
CA PHE A 36 -5.20 7.80 10.50
C PHE A 36 -6.68 7.94 10.19
N THR A 37 -7.08 9.17 9.85
CA THR A 37 -8.46 9.48 9.46
C THR A 37 -8.88 8.76 8.18
N GLN A 38 -10.19 8.72 7.91
CA GLN A 38 -10.70 8.14 6.67
C GLN A 38 -10.17 8.89 5.44
N THR A 39 -10.22 10.22 5.47
CA THR A 39 -9.57 11.06 4.46
C THR A 39 -8.09 11.18 4.80
N LEU A 40 -7.21 10.72 3.90
CA LEU A 40 -5.77 10.75 4.07
C LEU A 40 -5.19 12.04 3.51
N LYS A 41 -4.35 12.71 4.29
CA LYS A 41 -3.51 13.83 3.84
C LYS A 41 -2.27 13.28 3.14
N LYS A 42 -1.56 14.16 2.42
CA LYS A 42 -0.31 13.81 1.71
C LYS A 42 0.72 13.14 2.63
N GLU A 43 0.82 13.59 3.88
CA GLU A 43 1.75 12.98 4.85
C GLU A 43 1.31 11.58 5.30
N ASP A 44 0.00 11.37 5.50
CA ASP A 44 -0.52 10.04 5.81
C ASP A 44 -0.23 9.07 4.66
N ILE A 45 -0.38 9.52 3.41
CA ILE A 45 -0.03 8.73 2.21
C ILE A 45 1.46 8.36 2.20
N ARG A 46 2.36 9.29 2.56
CA ARG A 46 3.80 9.02 2.67
C ARG A 46 4.09 7.91 3.68
N ILE A 47 3.47 8.00 4.85
CA ILE A 47 3.67 7.05 5.95
C ILE A 47 3.08 5.69 5.58
N VAL A 48 1.83 5.65 5.11
CA VAL A 48 1.14 4.41 4.71
C VAL A 48 1.85 3.72 3.54
N GLY A 49 2.36 4.47 2.56
CA GLY A 49 3.17 3.91 1.49
C GLY A 49 4.45 3.24 2.02
N THR A 50 5.14 3.89 2.95
CA THR A 50 6.32 3.31 3.61
C THR A 50 5.97 2.08 4.44
N ARG A 51 4.85 2.13 5.17
CA ARG A 51 4.28 1.02 5.95
C ARG A 51 3.96 -0.19 5.09
N TYR A 52 3.38 0.02 3.92
CA TYR A 52 3.09 -1.05 2.96
C TYR A 52 4.36 -1.81 2.55
N ASN A 53 5.47 -1.09 2.35
CA ASN A 53 6.74 -1.71 1.98
C ASN A 53 7.45 -2.43 3.15
N ARG A 54 7.30 -1.93 4.38
CA ARG A 54 8.03 -2.43 5.56
C ARG A 54 7.22 -3.34 6.48
N GLY A 55 5.91 -3.42 6.28
CA GLY A 55 4.98 -4.18 7.11
C GLY A 55 4.69 -3.55 8.47
N VAL A 56 3.99 -4.31 9.32
CA VAL A 56 3.52 -3.88 10.65
C VAL A 56 4.52 -4.15 11.78
N VAL A 57 5.69 -4.75 11.47
CA VAL A 57 6.70 -5.05 12.49
C VAL A 57 7.33 -3.77 13.06
N PRO A 58 7.77 -2.77 12.26
CA PRO A 58 8.27 -1.52 12.80
C PRO A 58 7.13 -0.69 13.41
N THR A 59 7.42 0.03 14.47
CA THR A 59 6.50 1.02 15.06
C THR A 59 6.21 2.18 14.12
N LEU A 60 5.21 3.00 14.46
CA LEU A 60 4.92 4.23 13.72
C LEU A 60 6.12 5.20 13.71
N ASP A 61 6.80 5.36 14.83
CA ASP A 61 7.95 6.25 14.92
C ASP A 61 9.13 5.76 14.08
N GLU A 62 9.40 4.46 14.04
CA GLU A 62 10.45 3.87 13.19
C GLU A 62 10.16 4.02 11.69
N ILE A 63 8.90 4.15 11.31
CA ILE A 63 8.51 4.43 9.93
C ILE A 63 8.63 5.91 9.61
N LYS A 64 8.21 6.79 10.53
CA LYS A 64 8.39 8.24 10.39
C LYS A 64 9.87 8.63 10.30
N ARG A 65 10.78 7.90 10.95
CA ARG A 65 12.23 8.12 10.86
C ARG A 65 12.82 7.86 9.47
N ASN A 66 12.19 7.01 8.65
CA ASN A 66 12.66 6.73 7.30
C ASN A 66 11.48 6.41 6.38
N THR A 67 11.03 7.44 5.67
CA THR A 67 9.88 7.42 4.76
C THR A 67 10.28 7.31 3.28
N ARG A 68 11.51 6.85 2.98
CA ARG A 68 12.08 6.86 1.62
C ARG A 68 11.18 6.23 0.55
N TYR A 69 10.46 5.17 0.88
CA TYR A 69 9.53 4.54 -0.06
C TYR A 69 8.27 5.40 -0.29
N GLY A 70 7.70 5.98 0.75
CA GLY A 70 6.64 6.98 0.64
C GLY A 70 7.07 8.22 -0.14
N ASP A 71 8.30 8.70 0.07
CA ASP A 71 8.88 9.80 -0.69
C ASP A 71 8.98 9.48 -2.18
N PHE A 72 9.42 8.27 -2.51
CA PHE A 72 9.44 7.78 -3.89
C PHE A 72 8.04 7.82 -4.51
N ILE A 73 7.01 7.37 -3.78
CA ILE A 73 5.62 7.41 -4.27
C ILE A 73 5.18 8.85 -4.54
N LEU A 74 5.36 9.74 -3.56
CA LEU A 74 4.93 11.13 -3.68
C LEU A 74 5.70 11.90 -4.76
N LYS A 75 6.99 11.61 -4.95
CA LYS A 75 7.81 12.20 -6.01
C LYS A 75 7.29 11.83 -7.41
N ASN A 76 6.75 10.63 -7.58
CA ASN A 76 6.23 10.14 -8.86
C ASN A 76 4.71 10.27 -8.99
N TRP A 77 4.03 10.94 -8.05
CA TRP A 77 2.57 10.99 -7.98
C TRP A 77 1.91 11.44 -9.28
N GLN A 78 2.41 12.54 -9.87
CA GLN A 78 1.86 13.06 -11.12
C GLN A 78 2.00 12.04 -12.25
N ARG A 79 3.18 11.41 -12.37
CA ARG A 79 3.42 10.36 -13.38
C ARG A 79 2.45 9.20 -13.21
N PHE A 80 2.23 8.71 -11.98
CA PHE A 80 1.29 7.62 -11.73
C PHE A 80 -0.15 8.00 -12.05
N HIS A 81 -0.53 9.26 -11.80
CA HIS A 81 -1.86 9.74 -12.17
C HIS A 81 -2.09 9.63 -13.67
N TRP A 82 -1.10 9.99 -14.50
CA TRP A 82 -1.20 9.86 -15.96
C TRP A 82 -1.42 8.41 -16.42
N LEU A 83 -0.78 7.43 -15.79
CA LEU A 83 -0.89 6.01 -16.18
C LEU A 83 -2.28 5.39 -15.95
N ILE A 84 -3.16 6.05 -15.18
CA ILE A 84 -4.52 5.56 -14.93
C ILE A 84 -5.48 5.98 -16.06
N TRP A 85 -5.09 6.99 -16.85
CA TRP A 85 -5.93 7.60 -17.88
C TRP A 85 -5.43 7.36 -19.31
N ASP A 86 -4.41 6.51 -19.48
CA ASP A 86 -3.99 5.96 -20.78
C ASP A 86 -4.78 4.70 -21.15
#